data_AF-A0A521Y5L4-F1
#
_entry.id   AF-A0A521Y5L4-F1
#
_cell.length_a   1.000
_cell.length_b   1.000
_cell.length_c   1.000
_cell.angle_alpha   90.00
_cell.angle_beta   90.00
_cell.angle_gamma   90.00
#
_symmetry.space_group_name_H-M   'P 1'
#
loop_
_entity.id
_entity.type
_entity.pdbx_description
1 polymer ?
#
loop_
_entity_poly.entity_id
_entity_poly.type
_entity_poly.pdbx_seq_one_letter_code
_entity_poly.pdbx_strand_id
1 'polypeptide(L)'
;MPSFRPVAGLAIALVAAMALFSAFATSASAQAVPYVAYGINQKAGAVIAANVAGRSCGGDSVVSAEGNWRIAIAATAACAPREGDVVSFTIDGVAAEQTISWTAGGAPTNLAAGIALTPKPRPAGGAFSGSVAPVGVSIVSFTGTTAQLDTAGAAAKAVSISATSAGKMITFVVGAPSFVNNDFIAAFSAGLNGALVIVKT
;
A
#
# COMPACT_ATOMS: atom_id res chain seq x y z
N MET A 1 34.70 -86.27 -27.05
CA MET A 1 33.26 -85.99 -27.18
C MET A 1 32.52 -86.85 -26.17
N PRO A 2 31.94 -86.23 -25.14
CA PRO A 2 30.51 -86.44 -24.92
C PRO A 2 29.76 -85.12 -24.68
N SER A 3 28.54 -85.09 -25.19
CA SER A 3 27.58 -84.00 -25.16
C SER A 3 26.52 -84.31 -24.10
N PHE A 4 26.31 -83.46 -23.09
CA PHE A 4 25.12 -83.51 -22.23
C PHE A 4 24.68 -82.09 -21.78
N ARG A 5 23.67 -81.60 -22.52
CA ARG A 5 22.40 -80.93 -22.18
C ARG A 5 22.11 -80.35 -20.77
N PRO A 6 21.11 -79.42 -20.69
CA PRO A 6 21.14 -78.19 -19.90
C PRO A 6 20.46 -78.32 -18.53
N VAL A 7 20.83 -77.43 -17.61
CA VAL A 7 20.10 -77.21 -16.34
C VAL A 7 19.32 -75.91 -16.45
N ALA A 8 18.00 -76.04 -16.50
CA ALA A 8 17.07 -74.99 -16.14
C ALA A 8 16.96 -74.96 -14.60
N GLY A 9 17.23 -73.82 -13.99
CA GLY A 9 16.97 -73.53 -12.58
C GLY A 9 16.85 -72.01 -12.42
N LEU A 10 15.64 -71.48 -12.20
CA LEU A 10 15.06 -71.23 -10.88
C LEU A 10 15.69 -70.01 -10.18
N ALA A 11 15.06 -68.84 -10.33
CA ALA A 11 15.14 -67.69 -9.41
C ALA A 11 13.95 -66.78 -9.76
N ILE A 12 12.78 -66.93 -9.13
CA ILE A 12 12.39 -66.45 -7.80
C ILE A 12 12.64 -64.94 -7.63
N ALA A 13 11.51 -64.24 -7.51
CA ALA A 13 11.27 -62.86 -7.16
C ALA A 13 12.24 -62.24 -6.13
N LEU A 14 12.78 -61.05 -6.46
CA LEU A 14 13.13 -60.03 -5.45
C LEU A 14 13.51 -58.66 -6.08
N VAL A 15 12.56 -57.84 -6.56
CA VAL A 15 12.78 -56.38 -6.66
C VAL A 15 11.45 -55.62 -6.44
N ALA A 16 10.90 -55.70 -5.24
CA ALA A 16 9.86 -54.80 -4.76
C ALA A 16 10.31 -54.15 -3.45
N ALA A 17 11.40 -53.37 -3.50
CA ALA A 17 11.93 -52.67 -2.33
C ALA A 17 12.82 -51.45 -2.69
N MET A 18 12.53 -50.73 -3.77
CA MET A 18 13.27 -49.50 -4.14
C MET A 18 12.36 -48.35 -4.61
N ALA A 19 11.10 -48.30 -4.18
CA ALA A 19 10.17 -47.23 -4.53
C ALA A 19 9.64 -46.44 -3.32
N LEU A 20 10.43 -46.34 -2.24
CA LEU A 20 9.97 -45.79 -0.96
C LEU A 20 10.97 -44.85 -0.28
N PHE A 21 11.78 -44.10 -1.01
CA PHE A 21 12.73 -43.14 -0.41
C PHE A 21 13.11 -41.94 -1.29
N SER A 22 12.14 -41.22 -1.90
CA SER A 22 12.47 -39.97 -2.63
C SER A 22 11.35 -38.93 -2.68
N ALA A 23 10.51 -38.83 -1.66
CA ALA A 23 9.53 -37.74 -1.56
C ALA A 23 9.61 -37.05 -0.19
N PHE A 24 10.83 -36.79 0.28
CA PHE A 24 11.05 -35.63 1.13
C PHE A 24 11.42 -34.49 0.19
N ALA A 25 10.40 -33.89 -0.44
CA ALA A 25 10.53 -32.49 -0.79
C ALA A 25 10.77 -31.79 0.55
N THR A 26 12.03 -31.50 0.86
CA THR A 26 12.36 -30.50 1.85
C THR A 26 11.67 -29.25 1.37
N SER A 27 10.47 -28.99 1.90
CA SER A 27 9.91 -27.65 1.93
C SER A 27 10.99 -26.83 2.60
N ALA A 28 11.78 -26.12 1.79
CA ALA A 28 12.71 -25.14 2.25
C ALA A 28 11.91 -24.25 3.20
N SER A 29 12.24 -24.33 4.49
CA SER A 29 11.68 -23.42 5.47
C SER A 29 12.12 -22.03 5.03
N ALA A 30 11.24 -21.34 4.30
CA ALA A 30 11.40 -19.95 3.96
C ALA A 30 11.59 -19.24 5.29
N GLN A 31 12.84 -18.89 5.60
CA GLN A 31 13.15 -18.15 6.80
C GLN A 31 12.28 -16.90 6.75
N ALA A 32 11.42 -16.74 7.74
CA ALA A 32 10.52 -15.60 7.84
C ALA A 32 11.39 -14.39 8.20
N VAL A 33 12.09 -13.84 7.21
CA VAL A 33 13.00 -12.70 7.37
C VAL A 33 12.13 -11.45 7.48
N PRO A 34 12.27 -10.64 8.55
CA PRO A 34 11.56 -9.38 8.66
C PRO A 34 11.86 -8.49 7.45
N TYR A 35 10.85 -7.84 6.91
CA TYR A 35 11.06 -6.83 5.88
C TYR A 35 11.56 -5.54 6.55
N VAL A 36 12.64 -4.98 6.02
CA VAL A 36 13.10 -3.65 6.43
C VAL A 36 13.26 -2.79 5.19
N ALA A 37 12.60 -1.62 5.21
CA ALA A 37 12.74 -0.58 4.21
C ALA A 37 13.49 0.61 4.80
N TYR A 38 14.41 1.19 4.03
CA TYR A 38 15.15 2.40 4.41
C TYR A 38 15.06 3.45 3.31
N GLY A 39 14.98 4.72 3.70
CA GLY A 39 15.08 5.79 2.73
C GLY A 39 15.62 7.10 3.28
N ILE A 40 15.83 8.01 2.34
CA ILE A 40 16.57 9.26 2.52
C ILE A 40 15.85 10.41 1.81
N ASN A 41 16.36 11.64 1.99
CA ASN A 41 15.89 12.86 1.33
C ASN A 41 14.40 13.16 1.53
N GLN A 42 13.85 12.77 2.68
CA GLN A 42 12.50 13.15 3.06
C GLN A 42 12.50 14.38 3.97
N LYS A 43 11.37 15.08 4.01
CA LYS A 43 11.18 16.21 4.91
C LYS A 43 11.19 15.71 6.37
N ALA A 44 12.02 16.31 7.21
CA ALA A 44 12.06 16.01 8.64
C ALA A 44 10.67 16.13 9.28
N GLY A 45 10.30 15.15 10.11
CA GLY A 45 9.00 15.08 10.76
C GLY A 45 7.85 14.53 9.90
N ALA A 46 8.06 14.28 8.60
CA ALA A 46 7.07 13.60 7.79
C ALA A 46 6.89 12.15 8.27
N VAL A 47 5.70 11.60 8.05
CA VAL A 47 5.33 10.26 8.46
C VAL A 47 5.29 9.35 7.24
N ILE A 48 6.14 8.32 7.23
CA ILE A 48 6.16 7.31 6.17
C ILE A 48 5.44 6.05 6.64
N ALA A 49 4.48 5.57 5.85
CA ALA A 49 3.85 4.28 6.06
C ALA A 49 4.03 3.37 4.84
N ALA A 50 4.11 2.06 5.09
CA ALA A 50 4.24 1.04 4.06
C ALA A 50 2.94 0.28 3.91
N ASN A 51 2.53 0.07 2.66
CA ASN A 51 1.35 -0.67 2.30
C ASN A 51 1.74 -1.92 1.50
N VAL A 52 1.20 -3.08 1.88
CA VAL A 52 1.40 -4.35 1.18
C VAL A 52 0.04 -4.86 0.76
N ALA A 53 -0.13 -5.19 -0.53
CA ALA A 53 -1.40 -5.63 -1.09
C ALA A 53 -2.59 -4.69 -0.76
N GLY A 54 -2.32 -3.37 -0.73
CA GLY A 54 -3.33 -2.34 -0.46
C GLY A 54 -3.76 -2.20 1.01
N ARG A 55 -3.11 -2.90 1.94
CA ARG A 55 -3.31 -2.76 3.38
C ARG A 55 -2.16 -1.96 3.97
N SER A 56 -2.40 -1.21 5.05
CA SER A 56 -1.32 -0.57 5.82
C SER A 56 -0.66 -1.61 6.72
N CYS A 57 0.65 -1.75 6.59
CA CYS A 57 1.39 -2.94 7.02
C CYS A 57 2.60 -2.63 7.91
N GLY A 58 2.90 -1.36 8.13
CA GLY A 58 4.03 -0.90 8.93
C GLY A 58 3.80 0.54 9.38
N GLY A 59 4.29 0.82 10.59
CA GLY A 59 4.02 2.03 11.35
C GLY A 59 4.61 3.29 10.75
N ASP A 60 3.94 4.38 11.11
CA ASP A 60 4.25 5.78 10.91
C ASP A 60 5.71 6.11 11.29
N SER A 61 6.64 5.82 10.36
CA SER A 61 8.06 6.09 10.55
C SER A 61 8.26 7.58 10.39
N VAL A 62 8.60 8.23 11.49
CA VAL A 62 8.89 9.66 11.50
C VAL A 62 10.28 9.87 10.89
N VAL A 63 10.33 10.68 9.84
CA VAL A 63 11.57 11.07 9.17
C VAL A 63 12.44 11.87 10.13
N SER A 64 13.71 11.49 10.27
CA SER A 64 14.68 12.16 11.13
C SER A 64 15.03 13.58 10.66
N ALA A 65 15.77 14.33 11.47
CA ALA A 65 16.24 15.67 11.10
C ALA A 65 17.14 15.66 9.85
N GLU A 66 17.85 14.56 9.63
CA GLU A 66 18.72 14.33 8.47
C GLU A 66 17.95 13.85 7.23
N GLY A 67 16.63 13.70 7.32
CA GLY A 67 15.79 13.24 6.21
C GLY A 67 15.75 11.73 6.01
N ASN A 68 16.22 10.95 6.99
CA ASN A 68 16.28 9.49 6.94
C ASN A 68 15.02 8.87 7.56
N TRP A 69 14.58 7.73 7.02
CA TRP A 69 13.46 6.97 7.58
C TRP A 69 13.69 5.47 7.46
N ARG A 70 12.99 4.71 8.31
CA ARG A 70 13.09 3.25 8.38
C ARG A 70 11.75 2.62 8.75
N ILE A 71 11.29 1.67 7.96
CA ILE A 71 10.12 0.84 8.26
C ILE A 71 10.58 -0.59 8.47
N ALA A 72 10.09 -1.24 9.52
CA ALA A 72 10.29 -2.67 9.74
C ALA A 72 8.92 -3.34 9.87
N ILE A 73 8.69 -4.39 9.07
CA ILE A 73 7.51 -5.24 9.14
C ILE A 73 7.98 -6.61 9.64
N ALA A 74 7.50 -7.01 10.81
CA ALA A 74 7.83 -8.31 11.39
C ALA A 74 7.33 -9.43 10.45
N ALA A 75 8.11 -10.50 10.31
CA ALA A 75 7.75 -11.60 9.43
C ALA A 75 6.51 -12.40 9.90
N THR A 76 6.13 -12.23 11.17
CA THR A 76 4.90 -12.80 11.76
C THR A 76 3.70 -11.84 11.68
N ALA A 77 3.89 -10.63 11.16
CA ALA A 77 2.80 -9.68 11.04
C ALA A 77 1.76 -10.21 10.03
N ALA A 78 0.48 -9.94 10.28
CA ALA A 78 -0.62 -10.34 9.38
C ALA A 78 -0.46 -9.78 7.94
N CYS A 79 0.38 -8.77 7.83
CA CYS A 79 0.74 -8.04 6.64
C CYS A 79 2.16 -8.31 6.12
N ALA A 80 2.82 -9.37 6.62
CA ALA A 80 4.17 -9.70 6.20
C ALA A 80 4.19 -9.92 4.67
N PRO A 81 4.97 -9.12 3.92
CA PRO A 81 5.10 -9.29 2.48
C PRO A 81 5.79 -10.62 2.13
N ARG A 82 5.41 -11.18 0.99
CA ARG A 82 5.96 -12.41 0.41
C ARG A 82 6.80 -12.11 -0.82
N GLU A 83 7.59 -13.09 -1.27
CA GLU A 83 8.38 -12.99 -2.50
C GLU A 83 7.52 -12.54 -3.69
N GLY A 84 7.90 -11.41 -4.29
CA GLY A 84 7.17 -10.80 -5.41
C GLY A 84 6.03 -9.85 -5.04
N ASP A 85 5.66 -9.70 -3.76
CA ASP A 85 4.64 -8.73 -3.36
C ASP A 85 5.10 -7.29 -3.66
N VAL A 86 4.18 -6.42 -4.05
CA VAL A 86 4.48 -5.00 -4.23
C VAL A 86 4.24 -4.25 -2.93
N VAL A 87 5.30 -3.63 -2.42
CA VAL A 87 5.26 -2.69 -1.30
C VAL A 87 5.16 -1.28 -1.88
N SER A 88 4.10 -0.56 -1.50
CA SER A 88 3.95 0.87 -1.79
C SER A 88 4.11 1.70 -0.52
N PHE A 89 4.38 2.98 -0.68
CA PHE A 89 4.62 3.88 0.44
C PHE A 89 3.67 5.08 0.41
N THR A 90 3.43 5.67 1.58
CA THR A 90 2.76 6.97 1.71
C THR A 90 3.62 7.91 2.52
N ILE A 91 3.63 9.19 2.16
CA ILE A 91 4.26 10.31 2.88
C ILE A 91 3.14 11.20 3.41
N ASP A 92 3.01 11.32 4.72
CA ASP A 92 1.94 12.10 5.39
C ASP A 92 0.53 11.71 4.87
N GLY A 93 0.33 10.42 4.60
CA GLY A 93 -0.92 9.88 4.03
C GLY A 93 -1.09 10.07 2.51
N VAL A 94 -0.18 10.76 1.83
CA VAL A 94 -0.17 10.89 0.36
C VAL A 94 0.59 9.71 -0.24
N ALA A 95 0.00 9.01 -1.23
CA ALA A 95 0.70 7.94 -1.94
C ALA A 95 2.01 8.44 -2.58
N ALA A 96 3.09 7.70 -2.41
CA ALA A 96 4.35 7.94 -3.12
C ALA A 96 4.32 7.32 -4.52
N GLU A 97 5.15 7.82 -5.43
CA GLU A 97 5.31 7.24 -6.78
C GLU A 97 6.03 5.90 -6.74
N GLN A 98 6.95 5.74 -5.80
CA GLN A 98 7.84 4.60 -5.73
C GLN A 98 7.11 3.40 -5.13
N THR A 99 7.29 2.27 -5.81
CA THR A 99 6.88 0.95 -5.36
C THR A 99 8.07 0.02 -5.46
N ILE A 100 8.14 -0.94 -4.56
CA ILE A 100 9.25 -1.89 -4.50
C ILE A 100 8.69 -3.29 -4.45
N SER A 101 9.17 -4.16 -5.32
CA SER A 101 8.90 -5.59 -5.22
C SER A 101 9.67 -6.14 -4.03
N TRP A 102 8.98 -6.82 -3.14
CA TRP A 102 9.59 -7.45 -1.99
C TRP A 102 10.49 -8.59 -2.44
N THR A 103 11.70 -8.59 -1.88
CA THR A 103 12.67 -9.69 -1.93
C THR A 103 13.15 -9.96 -0.52
N ALA A 104 13.46 -11.22 -0.21
CA ALA A 104 14.00 -11.59 1.09
C ALA A 104 15.23 -10.72 1.48
N GLY A 105 15.21 -10.16 2.70
CA GLY A 105 16.28 -9.30 3.23
C GLY A 105 15.98 -7.79 3.21
N GLY A 106 14.89 -7.34 2.59
CA GLY A 106 14.47 -5.94 2.60
C GLY A 106 14.93 -5.13 1.38
N ALA A 107 14.69 -3.82 1.42
CA ALA A 107 15.03 -2.91 0.33
C ALA A 107 15.43 -1.52 0.85
N PRO A 108 16.35 -0.80 0.19
CA PRO A 108 17.16 -1.24 -0.94
C PRO A 108 18.37 -2.07 -0.48
N THR A 109 18.92 -2.90 -1.37
CA THR A 109 20.13 -3.69 -1.08
C THR A 109 21.33 -2.81 -0.73
N ASN A 110 21.38 -1.58 -1.27
CA ASN A 110 22.35 -0.56 -0.89
C ASN A 110 21.74 0.45 0.08
N LEU A 111 21.99 0.27 1.37
CA LEU A 111 21.48 1.15 2.44
C LEU A 111 21.91 2.61 2.25
N ALA A 112 23.08 2.87 1.67
CA ALA A 112 23.57 4.24 1.45
C ALA A 112 22.84 4.97 0.32
N ALA A 113 22.23 4.24 -0.62
CA ALA A 113 21.42 4.85 -1.67
C ALA A 113 20.03 5.22 -1.15
N GLY A 114 19.46 4.41 -0.24
CA GLY A 114 18.12 4.61 0.31
C GLY A 114 17.01 4.65 -0.75
N ILE A 115 15.75 4.64 -0.32
CA ILE A 115 14.60 4.93 -1.16
C ILE A 115 14.28 6.42 -1.02
N ALA A 116 14.50 7.18 -2.09
CA ALA A 116 13.98 8.54 -2.19
C ALA A 116 12.52 8.47 -2.63
N LEU A 117 11.60 8.77 -1.72
CA LEU A 117 10.17 8.83 -2.02
C LEU A 117 9.82 10.21 -2.60
N THR A 118 8.92 10.21 -3.57
CA THR A 118 8.31 11.40 -4.14
C THR A 118 6.81 11.25 -3.96
N PRO A 119 6.12 12.23 -3.36
CA PRO A 119 4.67 12.20 -3.33
C PRO A 119 4.15 12.13 -4.77
N LYS A 120 3.24 11.20 -5.05
CA LYS A 120 2.63 11.10 -6.37
C LYS A 120 1.96 12.44 -6.70
N PRO A 121 2.23 13.03 -7.89
CA PRO A 121 1.56 14.23 -8.33
C PRO A 121 0.06 14.00 -8.22
N ARG A 122 -0.57 14.82 -7.39
CA ARG A 122 -2.03 14.88 -7.39
C ARG A 122 -2.44 15.38 -8.77
N PRO A 123 -3.49 14.82 -9.39
CA PRO A 123 -4.08 15.44 -10.58
C PRO A 123 -4.34 16.92 -10.26
N ALA A 124 -4.03 17.82 -11.20
CA ALA A 124 -4.33 19.25 -11.06
C ALA A 124 -5.85 19.41 -10.92
N GLY A 125 -6.30 19.48 -9.66
CA GLY A 125 -7.69 19.52 -9.27
C GLY A 125 -8.19 20.94 -9.02
N GLY A 126 -9.41 21.04 -8.51
CA GLY A 126 -10.04 22.32 -8.15
C GLY A 126 -11.38 22.61 -8.81
N ALA A 127 -11.94 21.64 -9.53
CA ALA A 127 -13.30 21.70 -10.04
C ALA A 127 -14.08 20.44 -9.66
N PHE A 128 -15.40 20.59 -9.52
CA PHE A 128 -16.30 19.44 -9.42
C PHE A 128 -16.36 18.70 -10.76
N SER A 129 -16.32 17.38 -10.69
CA SER A 129 -16.59 16.49 -11.81
C SER A 129 -18.05 16.06 -11.73
N GLY A 130 -18.87 16.65 -12.60
CA GLY A 130 -20.33 16.56 -12.58
C GLY A 130 -20.97 17.94 -12.46
N SER A 131 -22.31 17.98 -12.59
CA SER A 131 -23.07 19.22 -12.47
C SER A 131 -23.54 19.42 -11.03
N VAL A 132 -23.24 20.58 -10.46
CA VAL A 132 -23.84 21.03 -9.19
C VAL A 132 -25.10 21.81 -9.51
N ALA A 133 -26.24 21.33 -9.02
CA ALA A 133 -27.51 22.02 -9.17
C ALA A 133 -27.47 23.39 -8.45
N PRO A 134 -28.11 24.44 -8.99
CA PRO A 134 -28.14 25.76 -8.34
C PRO A 134 -28.84 25.79 -6.98
N VAL A 135 -29.68 24.79 -6.70
CA VAL A 135 -30.43 24.64 -5.44
C VAL A 135 -30.53 23.16 -5.11
N GLY A 136 -30.41 22.82 -3.82
CA GLY A 136 -30.65 21.47 -3.32
C GLY A 136 -29.35 20.70 -3.09
N VAL A 137 -29.35 19.42 -3.46
CA VAL A 137 -28.25 18.50 -3.18
C VAL A 137 -27.78 17.84 -4.47
N SER A 138 -26.47 17.84 -4.69
CA SER A 138 -25.82 17.17 -5.81
C SER A 138 -24.78 16.17 -5.31
N ILE A 139 -24.62 15.05 -6.00
CA ILE A 139 -23.54 14.10 -5.76
C ILE A 139 -22.58 14.20 -6.95
N VAL A 140 -21.36 14.67 -6.69
CA VAL A 140 -20.32 14.89 -7.69
C VAL A 140 -19.01 14.33 -7.16
N SER A 141 -18.00 14.16 -8.01
CA SER A 141 -16.65 13.86 -7.52
C SER A 141 -15.80 15.13 -7.46
N PHE A 142 -14.85 15.17 -6.55
CA PHE A 142 -13.89 16.26 -6.42
C PHE A 142 -12.47 15.74 -6.24
N THR A 143 -11.54 16.38 -6.92
CA THR A 143 -10.10 16.19 -6.74
C THR A 143 -9.50 17.56 -6.44
N GLY A 144 -8.72 17.67 -5.37
CA GLY A 144 -8.09 18.92 -4.97
C GLY A 144 -7.77 19.01 -3.48
N THR A 145 -7.24 20.15 -3.04
CA THR A 145 -7.05 20.48 -1.61
C THR A 145 -8.36 20.96 -0.99
N THR A 146 -8.42 21.05 0.34
CA THR A 146 -9.55 21.68 1.04
C THR A 146 -9.71 23.16 0.70
N ALA A 147 -8.61 23.89 0.43
CA ALA A 147 -8.66 25.27 -0.04
C ALA A 147 -9.24 25.39 -1.46
N GLN A 148 -8.88 24.45 -2.35
CA GLN A 148 -9.48 24.37 -3.68
C GLN A 148 -10.96 23.97 -3.60
N LEU A 149 -11.31 23.09 -2.66
CA LEU A 149 -12.70 22.71 -2.39
C LEU A 149 -13.53 23.90 -1.94
N ASP A 150 -12.99 24.74 -1.06
CA ASP A 150 -13.62 25.97 -0.61
C ASP A 150 -13.86 26.96 -1.76
N THR A 151 -12.83 27.16 -2.60
CA THR A 151 -12.92 28.02 -3.79
C THR A 151 -13.98 27.51 -4.78
N ALA A 152 -13.99 26.20 -5.06
CA ALA A 152 -14.97 25.58 -5.95
C ALA A 152 -16.38 25.63 -5.35
N GLY A 153 -16.52 25.38 -4.04
CA GLY A 153 -17.78 25.46 -3.31
C GLY A 153 -18.36 26.86 -3.36
N ALA A 154 -17.55 27.89 -3.13
CA ALA A 154 -17.98 29.29 -3.21
C ALA A 154 -18.46 29.65 -4.62
N ALA A 155 -17.72 29.21 -5.66
CA ALA A 155 -18.13 29.41 -7.05
C ALA A 155 -19.46 28.71 -7.39
N ALA A 156 -19.71 27.54 -6.80
CA ALA A 156 -20.96 26.79 -6.95
C ALA A 156 -22.09 27.26 -6.01
N LYS A 157 -21.86 28.27 -5.17
CA LYS A 157 -22.79 28.72 -4.11
C LYS A 157 -23.18 27.60 -3.14
N ALA A 158 -22.27 26.66 -2.92
CA ALA A 158 -22.47 25.61 -1.93
C ALA A 158 -22.42 26.19 -0.51
N VAL A 159 -23.34 25.75 0.34
CA VAL A 159 -23.35 26.02 1.78
C VAL A 159 -22.49 24.99 2.51
N SER A 160 -22.55 23.73 2.08
CA SER A 160 -21.73 22.67 2.65
C SER A 160 -21.40 21.57 1.65
N ILE A 161 -20.30 20.87 1.91
CA ILE A 161 -19.81 19.75 1.12
C ILE A 161 -19.48 18.61 2.07
N SER A 162 -20.08 17.44 1.88
CA SER A 162 -19.86 16.29 2.75
C SER A 162 -19.11 15.19 2.00
N ALA A 163 -18.14 14.57 2.66
CA ALA A 163 -17.38 13.44 2.12
C ALA A 163 -17.28 12.33 3.16
N THR A 164 -17.04 11.10 2.72
CA THR A 164 -16.88 9.96 3.64
C THR A 164 -15.41 9.66 3.86
N SER A 165 -15.00 9.54 5.13
CA SER A 165 -13.69 9.04 5.53
C SER A 165 -13.86 8.05 6.68
N ALA A 166 -13.19 6.90 6.60
CA ALA A 166 -13.30 5.81 7.59
C ALA A 166 -14.75 5.41 7.93
N GLY A 167 -15.65 5.41 6.94
CA GLY A 167 -17.07 5.08 7.13
C GLY A 167 -17.91 6.17 7.81
N LYS A 168 -17.32 7.32 8.17
CA LYS A 168 -18.01 8.48 8.72
C LYS A 168 -18.19 9.54 7.65
N MET A 169 -19.40 10.12 7.57
CA MET A 169 -19.63 11.33 6.79
C MET A 169 -19.13 12.55 7.57
N ILE A 170 -18.29 13.35 6.94
CA ILE A 170 -17.68 14.55 7.52
C ILE A 170 -18.02 15.72 6.62
N THR A 171 -18.43 16.83 7.22
CA THR A 171 -18.93 18.00 6.51
C THR A 171 -17.91 19.14 6.53
N PHE A 172 -17.68 19.71 5.36
CA PHE A 172 -16.97 20.96 5.14
C PHE A 172 -18.00 22.07 4.94
N VAL A 173 -17.89 23.16 5.71
CA VAL A 173 -18.72 24.36 5.56
C VAL A 173 -17.94 25.38 4.73
N VAL A 174 -18.52 25.76 3.59
CA VAL A 174 -17.87 26.66 2.62
C VAL A 174 -17.80 28.07 3.19
N GLY A 175 -16.64 28.72 3.06
CA GLY A 175 -16.35 30.07 3.57
C GLY A 175 -16.23 30.16 5.10
N ALA A 176 -16.36 29.04 5.83
CA ALA A 176 -16.20 29.04 7.27
C ALA A 176 -14.71 29.10 7.68
N PRO A 177 -14.41 29.68 8.85
CA PRO A 177 -13.06 29.60 9.42
C PRO A 177 -12.57 28.16 9.57
N SER A 178 -11.25 27.96 9.50
CA SER A 178 -10.63 26.63 9.52
C SER A 178 -10.98 25.80 10.76
N PHE A 179 -11.24 26.43 11.91
CA PHE A 179 -11.63 25.72 13.14
C PHE A 179 -12.98 24.99 13.01
N VAL A 180 -13.91 25.48 12.17
CA VAL A 180 -15.19 24.81 11.87
C VAL A 180 -14.94 23.55 11.03
N ASN A 181 -13.94 23.61 10.15
CA ASN A 181 -13.60 22.57 9.20
C ASN A 181 -12.46 21.66 9.68
N ASN A 182 -12.05 21.74 10.94
CA ASN A 182 -10.84 21.07 11.44
C ASN A 182 -10.90 19.54 11.26
N ASP A 183 -12.04 18.93 11.58
CA ASP A 183 -12.25 17.49 11.40
C ASP A 183 -12.16 17.06 9.93
N PHE A 184 -12.69 17.88 9.02
CA PHE A 184 -12.62 17.62 7.59
C PHE A 184 -11.19 17.79 7.08
N ILE A 185 -10.50 18.86 7.49
CA ILE A 185 -9.10 19.12 7.13
C ILE A 185 -8.19 18.01 7.65
N ALA A 186 -8.42 17.52 8.87
CA ALA A 186 -7.66 16.39 9.42
C ALA A 186 -7.93 15.08 8.66
N ALA A 187 -9.20 14.79 8.35
CA ALA A 187 -9.58 13.58 7.63
C ALA A 187 -9.13 13.58 6.16
N PHE A 188 -8.94 14.76 5.58
CA PHE A 188 -8.49 14.96 4.20
C PHE A 188 -7.27 15.89 4.16
N SER A 189 -6.27 15.64 5.01
CA SER A 189 -5.02 16.42 5.08
C SER A 189 -4.25 16.35 3.76
N ALA A 190 -4.28 15.16 3.13
CA ALA A 190 -3.84 14.88 1.77
C ALA A 190 -4.84 15.35 0.70
N GLY A 191 -5.87 16.13 1.05
CA GLY A 191 -6.99 16.52 0.20
C GLY A 191 -7.81 15.36 -0.35
N LEU A 192 -8.64 15.67 -1.36
CA LEU A 192 -9.54 14.72 -2.00
C LEU A 192 -8.94 14.25 -3.33
N ASN A 193 -9.05 12.95 -3.61
CA ASN A 193 -8.55 12.32 -4.82
C ASN A 193 -9.68 11.52 -5.49
N GLY A 194 -10.43 12.17 -6.39
CA GLY A 194 -11.61 11.60 -7.02
C GLY A 194 -12.71 11.22 -6.03
N ALA A 195 -12.74 11.86 -4.85
CA ALA A 195 -13.68 11.51 -3.80
C ALA A 195 -15.11 11.90 -4.20
N LEU A 196 -16.06 11.01 -3.98
CA LEU A 196 -17.48 11.36 -4.07
C LEU A 196 -17.84 12.29 -2.91
N VAL A 197 -18.45 13.43 -3.27
CA VAL A 197 -18.88 14.45 -2.33
C VAL A 197 -20.35 14.79 -2.56
N ILE A 198 -21.03 15.10 -1.46
CA ILE A 198 -22.41 15.59 -1.44
C ILE A 198 -22.35 17.10 -1.27
N VAL A 199 -22.76 17.84 -2.29
CA VAL A 199 -22.75 19.30 -2.30
C VAL A 199 -24.16 19.81 -2.03
N LYS A 200 -24.31 20.63 -1.00
CA LYS A 200 -25.56 21.34 -0.69
C LYS A 200 -25.40 22.81 -1.08
N THR A 201 -26.28 23.29 -1.95
CA THR A 201 -26.40 24.70 -2.39
C THR A 201 -27.67 25.32 -1.87
#